data_AF-A0A427AHR0-F1
#
_entry.id   AF-A0A427AHR0-F1
#
_cell.length_a   1.000
_cell.length_b   1.000
_cell.length_c   1.000
_cell.angle_alpha   90.00
_cell.angle_beta   90.00
_cell.angle_gamma   90.00
#
_symmetry.space_group_name_H-M   'P 1'
#
loop_
_entity.id
_entity.type
_entity.pdbx_description
1 polymer ?
#
loop_
_entity_poly.entity_id
_entity_poly.type
_entity_poly.pdbx_seq_one_letter_code
_entity_poly.pdbx_strand_id
1 'polypeptide(L)'
;MAISVLWEKNAPSLRRRGDVPVAKAPHSLSSTSSFASVLGRPADGGPTDTNWRVFIQTETGCVLGIELDRQDNAHTVKRKLQLALHVPTEESSLVFGDLVLKIDLSAIRGDSPLLLTRSSMDRSSSTPCLSPGVKDLHQSDSSGPVEMLGYSSRRAPMKQLVGDAVKAIGHGVDPVPVHSGLGGAYYFRNSSGDKVAIVKPTDEEPLAPNNPKGFAGKALGQPGLKRSVRVGETGFREVAAYLLDHGSFARVPPTALVKITHPVFHVNVGMSGGNTCSRKRQCISKIASFQQFIPHDFDASDYGTSSFSVSAIHRIGMLDVQILNTDRHAGNLLVRKIETGDGRLASDRFLKRSWSTLPISDPARDSDMLRTELPMIREACLRLVHHLSQGSSKVRALLGGDR
;
A
#
# COMPACT_ATOMS: atom_id res chain seq x y z
N MET A 1 6.34 -11.12 -1.08
CA MET A 1 5.34 -10.12 -0.69
C MET A 1 4.74 -10.52 0.65
N ALA A 2 5.25 -9.98 1.74
CA ALA A 2 4.76 -10.31 3.08
C ALA A 2 3.51 -9.49 3.44
N ILE A 3 2.31 -9.94 3.05
CA ILE A 3 1.05 -9.36 3.53
C ILE A 3 0.83 -9.82 4.96
N SER A 4 1.02 -8.94 5.94
CA SER A 4 0.75 -9.28 7.34
C SER A 4 -0.75 -9.26 7.62
N VAL A 5 -1.24 -10.25 8.37
CA VAL A 5 -2.64 -10.33 8.83
C VAL A 5 -2.65 -10.54 10.35
N LEU A 6 -3.54 -9.83 11.07
CA LEU A 6 -3.71 -10.02 12.52
C LEU A 6 -4.72 -11.13 12.85
N TRP A 7 -4.29 -12.03 13.74
CA TRP A 7 -5.09 -13.04 14.40
C TRP A 7 -5.23 -12.75 15.91
N GLU A 8 -6.44 -12.92 16.47
CA GLU A 8 -6.70 -12.78 17.91
C GLU A 8 -7.19 -14.11 18.50
N LYS A 9 -6.62 -14.50 19.64
CA LYS A 9 -6.92 -15.77 20.32
C LYS A 9 -8.06 -15.64 21.33
N ASN A 10 -8.94 -16.64 21.35
CA ASN A 10 -9.80 -17.00 22.48
C ASN A 10 -9.30 -18.29 23.16
N ALA A 11 -9.27 -18.33 24.49
CA ALA A 11 -8.85 -19.52 25.26
C ALA A 11 -9.85 -20.70 25.09
N PRO A 12 -9.45 -21.97 25.16
CA PRO A 12 -10.38 -23.11 25.03
C PRO A 12 -11.31 -23.23 26.25
N SER A 13 -12.62 -23.33 26.02
CA SER A 13 -13.62 -23.54 27.07
C SER A 13 -13.75 -25.02 27.46
N LEU A 14 -13.54 -25.35 28.74
CA LEU A 14 -14.06 -26.60 29.32
C LEU A 14 -15.58 -26.49 29.41
N ARG A 15 -16.33 -27.34 28.69
CA ARG A 15 -17.79 -27.36 28.77
C ARG A 15 -18.24 -27.86 30.15
N ARG A 16 -19.00 -27.06 30.90
CA ARG A 16 -19.99 -27.57 31.86
C ARG A 16 -21.39 -27.42 31.27
N ARG A 17 -22.20 -28.48 31.43
CA ARG A 17 -23.63 -28.50 31.12
C ARG A 17 -24.39 -27.50 31.99
N GLY A 18 -25.41 -26.85 31.42
CA GLY A 18 -26.42 -26.14 32.19
C GLY A 18 -27.13 -25.05 31.41
N ASP A 19 -28.42 -25.28 31.19
CA ASP A 19 -29.52 -24.32 31.20
C ASP A 19 -29.92 -23.53 29.94
N VAL A 20 -31.20 -23.71 29.64
CA VAL A 20 -32.03 -23.04 28.64
C VAL A 20 -32.57 -21.75 29.23
N PRO A 21 -32.56 -20.62 28.50
CA PRO A 21 -33.47 -19.52 28.78
C PRO A 21 -34.55 -19.37 27.71
N VAL A 22 -35.75 -19.15 28.23
CA VAL A 22 -37.05 -18.93 27.59
C VAL A 22 -37.08 -17.62 26.79
N ALA A 23 -37.73 -17.67 25.63
CA ALA A 23 -37.97 -16.53 24.74
C ALA A 23 -39.09 -15.60 25.27
N LYS A 24 -38.92 -14.29 25.08
CA LYS A 24 -40.01 -13.31 25.06
C LYS A 24 -39.90 -12.45 23.80
N ALA A 25 -40.98 -12.42 23.02
CA ALA A 25 -41.24 -11.42 21.99
C ALA A 25 -41.66 -10.08 22.64
N PRO A 26 -41.62 -8.96 21.89
CA PRO A 26 -42.90 -8.48 21.38
C PRO A 26 -42.90 -7.78 20.01
N HIS A 27 -44.02 -8.00 19.32
CA HIS A 27 -44.90 -7.06 18.60
C HIS A 27 -44.38 -6.08 17.54
N SER A 28 -44.84 -6.39 16.32
CA SER A 28 -45.07 -5.54 15.16
C SER A 28 -46.02 -4.38 15.42
N LEU A 29 -45.72 -3.20 14.87
CA LEU A 29 -46.72 -2.26 14.36
C LEU A 29 -46.21 -1.62 13.06
N SER A 30 -47.03 -1.74 12.03
CA SER A 30 -46.93 -1.14 10.71
C SER A 30 -47.39 0.32 10.73
N SER A 31 -46.80 1.18 9.91
CA SER A 31 -47.54 2.01 8.94
C SER A 31 -46.61 2.91 8.13
N THR A 32 -47.05 3.09 6.89
CA THR A 32 -46.43 3.74 5.74
C THR A 32 -46.62 5.25 5.72
N SER A 33 -45.65 5.99 5.17
CA SER A 33 -45.95 7.18 4.36
C SER A 33 -44.82 7.46 3.36
N SER A 34 -45.18 7.48 2.08
CA SER A 34 -44.36 7.97 0.96
C SER A 34 -44.12 9.48 1.09
N PHE A 35 -42.95 9.98 0.67
CA PHE A 35 -42.88 11.24 -0.09
C PHE A 35 -41.57 11.31 -0.86
N ALA A 36 -41.71 11.82 -2.08
CA ALA A 36 -40.71 11.86 -3.13
C ALA A 36 -39.65 12.95 -2.94
N SER A 37 -38.56 12.78 -3.69
CA SER A 37 -37.75 13.81 -4.36
C SER A 37 -37.56 15.16 -3.66
N VAL A 38 -36.31 15.48 -3.34
CA VAL A 38 -35.59 16.73 -3.71
C VAL A 38 -34.34 16.77 -2.82
N LEU A 39 -33.17 16.54 -3.41
CA LEU A 39 -31.92 17.08 -2.90
C LEU A 39 -31.15 17.67 -4.09
N GLY A 40 -31.24 18.99 -4.17
CA GLY A 40 -30.55 19.81 -5.16
C GLY A 40 -29.03 19.68 -5.03
N ARG A 41 -28.39 19.84 -6.19
CA ARG A 41 -26.96 20.14 -6.29
C ARG A 41 -26.68 21.45 -5.58
N PRO A 42 -25.67 21.54 -4.70
CA PRO A 42 -24.99 22.80 -4.48
C PRO A 42 -24.00 22.99 -5.63
N ALA A 43 -24.30 23.93 -6.52
CA ALA A 43 -23.28 24.62 -7.27
C ALA A 43 -22.53 25.50 -6.28
N ASP A 44 -21.27 25.18 -6.01
CA ASP A 44 -20.40 26.07 -5.25
C ASP A 44 -19.10 26.27 -6.03
N GLY A 45 -18.95 27.48 -6.56
CA GLY A 45 -17.77 27.94 -7.26
C GLY A 45 -16.71 28.35 -6.23
N GLY A 46 -15.73 27.47 -6.04
CA GLY A 46 -14.44 27.76 -5.39
C GLY A 46 -13.30 27.73 -6.40
N PRO A 47 -12.12 28.32 -6.07
CA PRO A 47 -11.15 28.83 -7.03
C PRO A 47 -10.65 27.77 -8.00
N THR A 48 -10.48 28.17 -9.26
CA THR A 48 -9.86 27.38 -10.33
C THR A 48 -8.38 27.16 -10.02
N ASP A 49 -8.06 26.32 -9.06
CA ASP A 49 -6.72 25.80 -8.90
C ASP A 49 -6.54 24.71 -9.96
N THR A 50 -6.18 25.14 -11.17
CA THR A 50 -6.03 24.24 -12.33
C THR A 50 -4.77 23.39 -12.26
N ASN A 51 -4.00 23.52 -11.19
CA ASN A 51 -2.75 22.80 -11.00
C ASN A 51 -2.99 21.53 -10.19
N TRP A 52 -2.39 20.44 -10.61
CA TRP A 52 -2.38 19.19 -9.86
C TRP A 52 -0.97 18.66 -9.71
N ARG A 53 -0.72 17.93 -8.63
CA ARG A 53 0.61 17.41 -8.32
C ARG A 53 0.74 15.96 -8.74
N VAL A 54 1.91 15.58 -9.22
CA VAL A 54 2.28 14.19 -9.48
C VAL A 54 3.61 13.87 -8.80
N PHE A 55 3.83 12.60 -8.49
CA PHE A 55 5.05 12.15 -7.82
C PHE A 55 5.81 11.23 -8.74
N ILE A 56 7.03 11.62 -9.11
CA ILE A 56 7.82 10.90 -10.10
C ILE A 56 8.98 10.23 -9.40
N GLN A 57 9.05 8.91 -9.56
CA GLN A 57 10.17 8.10 -9.11
C GLN A 57 11.07 7.77 -10.29
N THR A 58 12.38 7.96 -10.17
CA THR A 58 13.34 7.49 -11.18
C THR A 58 13.62 6.00 -11.01
N GLU A 59 14.16 5.35 -12.04
CA GLU A 59 14.57 3.94 -11.96
C GLU A 59 15.65 3.65 -10.89
N THR A 60 16.36 4.69 -10.43
CA THR A 60 17.35 4.66 -9.35
C THR A 60 16.74 4.90 -7.95
N GLY A 61 15.45 5.18 -7.86
CA GLY A 61 14.72 5.35 -6.60
C GLY A 61 14.54 6.80 -6.11
N CYS A 62 15.07 7.80 -6.81
CA CYS A 62 14.86 9.21 -6.45
C CYS A 62 13.40 9.62 -6.68
N VAL A 63 12.78 10.33 -5.75
CA VAL A 63 11.38 10.77 -5.85
C VAL A 63 11.27 12.28 -5.81
N LEU A 64 10.50 12.85 -6.73
CA LEU A 64 10.22 14.28 -6.80
C LEU A 64 8.72 14.54 -7.00
N GLY A 65 8.14 15.42 -6.20
CA GLY A 65 6.80 15.97 -6.47
C GLY A 65 6.88 17.10 -7.49
N ILE A 66 6.07 17.06 -8.55
CA ILE A 66 6.00 18.10 -9.58
C ILE A 66 4.57 18.63 -9.67
N GLU A 67 4.44 19.95 -9.65
CA GLU A 67 3.19 20.64 -9.98
C GLU A 67 3.03 20.76 -11.49
N LEU A 68 1.87 20.34 -11.97
CA LEU A 68 1.48 20.36 -13.36
C LEU A 68 0.32 21.31 -13.58
N ASP A 69 0.34 21.99 -14.72
CA ASP A 69 -0.77 22.77 -15.23
C ASP A 69 -1.48 22.05 -16.40
N ARG A 70 -2.56 22.64 -16.91
CA ARG A 70 -3.32 22.07 -18.05
C ARG A 70 -2.56 22.07 -19.39
N GLN A 71 -1.47 22.83 -19.50
CA GLN A 71 -0.68 22.96 -20.73
C GLN A 71 0.53 22.00 -20.72
N ASP A 72 0.89 21.49 -19.55
CA ASP A 72 1.94 20.50 -19.37
C ASP A 72 1.63 19.19 -20.10
N ASN A 73 2.68 18.61 -20.65
CA ASN A 73 2.66 17.32 -21.35
C ASN A 73 3.88 16.50 -20.93
N ALA A 74 3.98 15.25 -21.38
CA ALA A 74 5.06 14.36 -20.97
C ALA A 74 6.47 14.92 -21.22
N HIS A 75 6.66 15.76 -22.25
CA HIS A 75 7.96 16.40 -22.51
C HIS A 75 8.26 17.53 -21.53
N THR A 76 7.27 18.35 -21.16
CA THR A 76 7.47 19.40 -20.15
C THR A 76 7.80 18.79 -18.79
N VAL A 77 7.16 17.67 -18.44
CA VAL A 77 7.48 16.90 -17.22
C VAL A 77 8.92 16.39 -17.24
N LYS A 78 9.36 15.76 -18.35
CA LYS A 78 10.76 15.33 -18.52
C LYS A 78 11.74 16.49 -18.40
N ARG A 79 11.44 17.64 -19.01
CA ARG A 79 12.28 18.84 -18.90
C ARG A 79 12.35 19.36 -17.47
N LYS A 80 11.22 19.44 -16.75
CA LYS A 80 11.17 19.80 -15.32
C LYS A 80 12.04 18.86 -14.48
N LEU A 81 11.98 17.55 -14.74
CA LEU A 81 12.82 16.54 -14.08
C LEU A 81 14.31 16.69 -14.40
N GLN A 82 14.66 16.92 -15.66
CA GLN A 82 16.05 17.11 -16.09
C GLN A 82 16.69 18.30 -15.37
N LEU A 83 15.95 19.41 -15.23
CA LEU A 83 16.40 20.60 -14.52
C LEU A 83 16.50 20.37 -13.00
N ALA A 84 15.54 19.66 -12.41
CA ALA A 84 15.51 19.46 -10.96
C ALA A 84 16.49 18.38 -10.47
N LEU A 85 16.65 17.30 -11.21
CA LEU A 85 17.43 16.12 -10.80
C LEU A 85 18.78 16.02 -11.53
N HIS A 86 19.05 16.88 -12.51
CA HIS A 86 20.25 16.79 -13.37
C HIS A 86 20.43 15.42 -14.03
N VAL A 87 19.31 14.78 -14.40
CA VAL A 87 19.29 13.46 -15.07
C VAL A 87 19.02 13.59 -16.57
N PRO A 88 19.71 12.84 -17.45
CA PRO A 88 19.40 12.85 -18.87
C PRO A 88 18.01 12.27 -19.14
N THR A 89 17.15 13.01 -19.83
CA THR A 89 15.77 12.58 -20.14
C THR A 89 15.51 12.25 -21.61
N GLU A 90 16.47 12.47 -22.50
CA GLU A 90 16.31 12.25 -23.95
C GLU A 90 15.92 10.81 -24.29
N GLU A 91 16.55 9.84 -23.63
CA GLU A 91 16.27 8.39 -23.77
C GLU A 91 15.44 7.84 -22.61
N SER A 92 14.61 8.69 -22.00
CA SER A 92 13.73 8.27 -20.89
C SER A 92 12.29 8.12 -21.36
N SER A 93 11.56 7.24 -20.70
CA SER A 93 10.11 7.04 -20.85
C SER A 93 9.44 7.32 -19.53
N LEU A 94 8.37 8.12 -19.57
CA LEU A 94 7.51 8.35 -18.42
C LEU A 94 6.41 7.27 -18.44
N VAL A 95 6.38 6.45 -17.41
CA VAL A 95 5.53 5.26 -17.34
C VAL A 95 4.50 5.42 -16.23
N PHE A 96 3.24 5.17 -16.57
CA PHE A 96 2.11 5.13 -15.66
C PHE A 96 1.48 3.73 -15.74
N GLY A 97 1.84 2.86 -14.80
CA GLY A 97 1.45 1.45 -14.88
C GLY A 97 2.09 0.72 -16.05
N ASP A 98 1.26 0.20 -16.94
CA ASP A 98 1.69 -0.42 -18.21
C ASP A 98 1.67 0.59 -19.38
N LEU A 99 1.26 1.85 -19.15
CA LEU A 99 1.16 2.88 -20.17
C LEU A 99 2.44 3.74 -20.25
N VAL A 100 3.04 3.83 -21.43
CA VAL A 100 4.11 4.80 -21.71
C VAL A 100 3.48 6.10 -22.18
N LEU A 101 3.66 7.16 -21.41
CA LEU A 101 3.13 8.50 -21.70
C LEU A 101 4.03 9.19 -22.73
N LYS A 102 3.49 9.37 -23.95
CA LYS A 102 4.22 10.01 -25.05
C LYS A 102 4.10 11.53 -25.01
N ILE A 103 2.87 12.03 -24.93
CA ILE A 103 2.56 13.47 -24.93
C ILE A 103 1.44 13.70 -23.91
N ASP A 104 0.31 13.02 -24.08
CA ASP A 104 -0.88 13.22 -23.26
C ASP A 104 -0.74 12.72 -21.81
N LEU A 105 -1.28 13.50 -20.88
CA LEU A 105 -1.34 13.22 -19.44
C LEU A 105 -2.78 12.98 -18.95
N SER A 106 -3.77 12.88 -19.84
CA SER A 106 -5.20 12.71 -19.52
C SER A 106 -5.51 11.49 -18.64
N ALA A 107 -4.68 10.44 -18.72
CA ALA A 107 -4.81 9.25 -17.89
C ALA A 107 -4.38 9.47 -16.43
N ILE A 108 -3.62 10.54 -16.15
CA ILE A 108 -3.01 10.82 -14.86
C ILE A 108 -3.96 11.71 -14.04
N ARG A 109 -3.97 11.48 -12.72
CA ARG A 109 -4.71 12.30 -11.77
C ARG A 109 -3.77 12.95 -10.76
N GLY A 110 -4.26 13.92 -10.00
CA GLY A 110 -3.54 14.44 -8.83
C GLY A 110 -3.11 13.30 -7.89
N ASP A 111 -1.92 13.47 -7.30
CA ASP A 111 -1.27 12.54 -6.38
C ASP A 111 -0.86 11.18 -6.99
N SER A 112 -0.83 11.09 -8.32
CA SER A 112 -0.43 9.87 -9.03
C SER A 112 1.09 9.64 -8.97
N PRO A 113 1.52 8.42 -8.62
CA PRO A 113 2.91 8.01 -8.79
C PRO A 113 3.22 7.67 -10.25
N LEU A 114 4.36 8.13 -10.75
CA LEU A 114 4.88 7.88 -12.10
C LEU A 114 6.29 7.32 -11.99
N LEU A 115 6.67 6.45 -12.93
CA LEU A 115 8.02 5.90 -13.01
C LEU A 115 8.73 6.47 -14.25
N LEU A 116 9.91 7.08 -14.05
CA LEU A 116 10.80 7.46 -15.13
C LEU A 116 11.83 6.34 -15.35
N THR A 117 11.73 5.66 -16.49
CA THR A 117 12.64 4.58 -16.88
C THR A 117 13.48 5.00 -18.08
N ARG A 118 14.69 4.44 -18.23
CA ARG A 118 15.45 4.59 -19.48
C ARG A 118 14.94 3.58 -20.50
N SER A 119 14.76 4.02 -21.75
CA SER A 119 14.37 3.14 -22.85
C SER A 119 15.48 2.12 -23.13
N SER A 120 15.14 0.84 -23.09
CA SER A 120 16.00 -0.26 -23.52
C SER A 120 16.09 -0.28 -25.05
N MET A 121 16.83 0.64 -25.66
CA MET A 121 17.36 0.46 -27.00
C MET A 121 18.82 0.00 -26.87
N ASP A 122 19.22 -0.95 -27.72
CA ASP A 122 20.45 -1.71 -27.64
C ASP A 122 21.68 -0.86 -27.26
N ARG A 123 22.36 -1.25 -26.18
CA ARG A 123 23.61 -0.63 -25.76
C ARG A 123 24.71 -0.93 -26.78
N SER A 124 25.10 0.08 -27.54
CA SER A 124 26.54 0.30 -27.78
C SER A 124 27.12 0.96 -26.53
N SER A 125 27.98 0.22 -25.84
CA SER A 125 28.73 0.69 -24.67
C SER A 125 29.70 1.79 -25.08
N SER A 126 29.35 3.07 -24.93
CA SER A 126 30.29 4.21 -24.91
C SER A 126 29.61 5.52 -24.48
N THR A 127 29.40 5.75 -23.19
CA THR A 127 29.46 7.10 -22.55
C THR A 127 29.30 6.97 -21.02
N PRO A 128 30.02 7.80 -20.23
CA PRO A 128 30.06 7.66 -18.78
C PRO A 128 28.75 8.15 -18.15
N CYS A 129 28.26 7.38 -17.19
CA CYS A 129 27.04 7.66 -16.43
C CYS A 129 27.30 8.83 -15.47
N LEU A 130 26.76 10.01 -15.76
CA LEU A 130 26.57 11.03 -14.74
C LEU A 130 25.44 10.53 -13.82
N SER A 131 25.80 9.87 -12.72
CA SER A 131 24.88 9.68 -11.61
C SER A 131 24.65 11.06 -10.98
N PRO A 132 23.41 11.48 -10.73
CA PRO A 132 23.17 12.77 -10.11
C PRO A 132 23.87 12.80 -8.75
N GLY A 133 24.75 13.78 -8.56
CA GLY A 133 25.29 14.09 -7.25
C GLY A 133 24.12 14.48 -6.35
N VAL A 134 23.98 13.79 -5.22
CA VAL A 134 22.91 14.00 -4.22
C VAL A 134 22.91 15.44 -3.64
N LYS A 135 23.82 16.31 -4.08
CA LYS A 135 24.05 17.65 -3.53
C LYS A 135 22.97 18.67 -3.91
N ASP A 136 22.18 18.47 -4.98
CA ASP A 136 21.24 19.50 -5.49
C ASP A 136 19.75 19.14 -5.48
N LEU A 137 19.34 18.01 -4.88
CA LEU A 137 17.96 17.48 -4.92
C LEU A 137 16.89 18.32 -4.18
N HIS A 138 17.24 19.46 -3.58
CA HIS A 138 16.46 20.07 -2.49
C HIS A 138 15.84 21.44 -2.74
N GLN A 139 16.07 22.09 -3.88
CA GLN A 139 15.57 23.48 -4.04
C GLN A 139 14.12 23.59 -4.54
N SER A 140 13.43 22.50 -4.90
CA SER A 140 12.11 22.61 -5.57
C SER A 140 10.98 21.75 -5.01
N ASP A 141 11.21 20.88 -4.02
CA ASP A 141 10.16 20.01 -3.47
C ASP A 141 9.53 20.64 -2.22
N SER A 142 8.45 21.41 -2.40
CA SER A 142 7.66 22.07 -1.33
C SER A 142 6.84 21.10 -0.48
N SER A 143 7.16 19.80 -0.53
CA SER A 143 6.43 18.72 0.14
C SER A 143 6.50 18.74 1.66
N GLY A 144 5.41 18.28 2.29
CA GLY A 144 5.44 17.85 3.68
C GLY A 144 6.31 16.59 3.89
N PRO A 145 6.64 16.25 5.15
CA PRO A 145 7.47 15.07 5.45
C PRO A 145 6.79 13.74 5.12
N VAL A 146 5.46 13.70 5.11
CA VAL A 146 4.67 12.55 4.65
C VAL A 146 3.47 13.08 3.86
N GLU A 147 3.32 12.61 2.62
CA GLU A 147 2.19 12.91 1.75
C GLU A 147 1.55 11.62 1.28
N MET A 148 0.23 11.58 1.32
CA MET A 148 -0.53 10.40 0.93
C MET A 148 -0.74 10.37 -0.58
N LEU A 149 -0.51 9.21 -1.21
CA LEU A 149 -0.67 9.01 -2.64
C LEU A 149 -1.96 8.24 -2.93
N GLY A 150 -2.59 8.53 -4.08
CA GLY A 150 -3.87 7.94 -4.48
C GLY A 150 -5.08 8.56 -3.76
N TYR A 151 -6.29 8.12 -4.13
CA TYR A 151 -7.56 8.79 -3.77
C TYR A 151 -8.20 8.22 -2.49
N SER A 152 -8.16 6.90 -2.31
CA SER A 152 -8.60 6.16 -1.12
C SER A 152 -7.74 6.43 0.10
N SER A 153 -6.60 7.06 -0.11
CA SER A 153 -5.70 7.63 0.88
C SER A 153 -6.42 8.64 1.81
N ARG A 154 -7.58 9.17 1.41
CA ARG A 154 -8.37 10.10 2.24
C ARG A 154 -9.19 9.46 3.37
N ARG A 155 -9.11 8.14 3.59
CA ARG A 155 -9.81 7.46 4.70
C ARG A 155 -9.35 8.01 6.06
N ALA A 156 -10.30 8.33 6.93
CA ALA A 156 -10.06 8.99 8.21
C ALA A 156 -9.01 8.27 9.11
N PRO A 157 -9.01 6.93 9.25
CA PRO A 157 -8.04 6.25 10.11
C PRO A 157 -6.59 6.43 9.64
N MET A 158 -6.36 6.41 8.32
CA MET A 158 -5.01 6.56 7.78
C MET A 158 -4.52 8.00 7.86
N LYS A 159 -5.41 8.99 7.62
CA LYS A 159 -5.06 10.41 7.81
C LYS A 159 -4.60 10.71 9.24
N GLN A 160 -5.28 10.13 10.24
CA GLN A 160 -4.89 10.26 11.64
C GLN A 160 -3.52 9.63 11.90
N LEU A 161 -3.32 8.39 11.43
CA LEU A 161 -2.06 7.66 11.58
C LEU A 161 -0.86 8.40 10.96
N VAL A 162 -1.04 8.95 9.76
CA VAL A 162 -0.04 9.77 9.07
C VAL A 162 0.18 11.09 9.83
N GLY A 163 -0.87 11.74 10.30
CA GLY A 163 -0.78 12.96 11.11
C GLY A 163 0.03 12.76 12.40
N ASP A 164 -0.20 11.65 13.10
CA ASP A 164 0.55 11.29 14.32
C ASP A 164 2.03 11.07 14.03
N ALA A 165 2.34 10.38 12.92
CA ALA A 165 3.71 10.16 12.47
C ALA A 165 4.41 11.47 12.07
N VAL A 166 3.74 12.35 11.32
CA VAL A 166 4.25 13.69 10.93
C VAL A 166 4.55 14.52 12.19
N LYS A 167 3.62 14.53 13.15
CA LYS A 167 3.79 15.25 14.42
C LYS A 167 4.96 14.70 15.23
N ALA A 168 5.13 13.39 15.29
CA ALA A 168 6.24 12.75 15.99
C ALA A 168 7.59 13.12 15.37
N ILE A 169 7.72 13.07 14.04
CA ILE A 169 8.93 13.51 13.32
C ILE A 169 9.20 15.00 13.59
N GLY A 170 8.16 15.85 13.58
CA GLY A 170 8.27 17.26 13.91
C GLY A 170 8.75 17.53 15.35
N HIS A 171 8.51 16.59 16.27
CA HIS A 171 9.02 16.60 17.64
C HIS A 171 10.37 15.88 17.81
N GLY A 172 11.05 15.50 16.72
CA GLY A 172 12.35 14.82 16.76
C GLY A 172 12.29 13.32 17.06
N VAL A 173 11.12 12.68 16.97
CA VAL A 173 11.00 11.23 17.09
C VAL A 173 11.28 10.59 15.72
N ASP A 174 12.55 10.25 15.50
CA ASP A 174 13.00 9.63 14.26
C ASP A 174 12.41 8.19 14.09
N PRO A 175 12.06 7.78 12.85
CA PRO A 175 11.73 6.40 12.53
C PRO A 175 12.90 5.44 12.81
N VAL A 176 12.60 4.19 13.15
CA VAL A 176 13.60 3.18 13.53
C VAL A 176 13.74 2.14 12.43
N PRO A 177 14.93 1.90 11.86
CA PRO A 177 15.15 0.82 10.90
C PRO A 177 14.87 -0.56 11.51
N VAL A 178 14.24 -1.42 10.71
CA VAL A 178 14.02 -2.83 11.02
C VAL A 178 15.20 -3.65 10.52
N HIS A 179 15.75 -4.48 11.39
CA HIS A 179 16.97 -5.24 11.09
C HIS A 179 16.66 -6.56 10.36
N SER A 180 15.50 -7.16 10.59
CA SER A 180 15.04 -8.40 9.95
C SER A 180 14.54 -8.17 8.51
N GLY A 181 14.38 -9.27 7.77
CA GLY A 181 13.89 -9.27 6.39
C GLY A 181 14.96 -8.97 5.34
N LEU A 182 14.55 -8.99 4.07
CA LEU A 182 15.43 -8.86 2.90
C LEU A 182 15.50 -7.44 2.31
N GLY A 183 14.65 -6.52 2.79
CA GLY A 183 14.54 -5.15 2.29
C GLY A 183 14.54 -4.12 3.40
N GLY A 184 14.43 -2.85 3.02
CA GLY A 184 14.24 -1.73 3.93
C GLY A 184 12.85 -1.72 4.54
N ALA A 185 12.78 -1.60 5.87
CA ALA A 185 11.55 -1.38 6.61
C ALA A 185 11.85 -0.51 7.82
N TYR A 186 10.89 0.33 8.22
CA TYR A 186 11.08 1.32 9.27
C TYR A 186 9.84 1.39 10.16
N TYR A 187 10.04 1.36 11.48
CA TYR A 187 8.98 1.65 12.44
C TYR A 187 8.83 3.15 12.61
N PHE A 188 7.64 3.64 12.31
CA PHE A 188 7.23 5.00 12.63
C PHE A 188 6.51 5.00 13.98
N ARG A 189 6.74 6.06 14.75
CA ARG A 189 6.28 6.19 16.13
C ARG A 189 5.37 7.41 16.30
N ASN A 190 4.51 7.38 17.32
CA ASN A 190 3.78 8.56 17.77
C ASN A 190 4.69 9.44 18.66
N SER A 191 4.16 10.58 19.12
CA SER A 191 4.89 11.47 20.06
C SER A 191 5.22 10.82 21.41
N SER A 192 4.55 9.73 21.79
CA SER A 192 4.84 8.95 23.00
C SER A 192 5.97 7.93 22.80
N GLY A 193 6.42 7.72 21.55
CA GLY A 193 7.43 6.72 21.21
C GLY A 193 6.88 5.33 20.89
N ASP A 194 5.56 5.13 20.90
CA ASP A 194 4.94 3.85 20.53
C ASP A 194 4.95 3.65 19.02
N LYS A 195 5.17 2.42 18.58
CA LYS A 195 5.11 2.04 17.15
C LYS A 195 3.68 2.17 16.64
N VAL A 196 3.48 2.99 15.62
CA VAL A 196 2.17 3.22 14.97
C VAL A 196 2.10 2.70 13.54
N ALA A 197 3.23 2.65 12.84
CA ALA A 197 3.27 2.18 11.47
C ALA A 197 4.57 1.45 11.13
N ILE A 198 4.50 0.56 10.14
CA ILE A 198 5.64 -0.02 9.43
C ILE A 198 5.63 0.58 8.03
N VAL A 199 6.76 1.17 7.65
CA VAL A 199 6.95 1.80 6.35
C VAL A 199 8.00 1.05 5.55
N LYS A 200 7.68 0.70 4.31
CA LYS A 200 8.58 -0.05 3.41
C LYS A 200 8.77 0.71 2.10
N PRO A 201 9.92 1.38 1.91
CA PRO A 201 10.19 2.09 0.67
C PRO A 201 10.33 1.16 -0.54
N THR A 202 9.75 1.54 -1.68
CA THR A 202 9.73 0.72 -2.90
C THR A 202 11.12 0.52 -3.51
N ASP A 203 12.04 1.46 -3.30
CA ASP A 203 13.41 1.40 -3.80
C ASP A 203 14.40 0.69 -2.85
N GLU A 204 13.92 0.22 -1.69
CA GLU A 204 14.71 -0.54 -0.72
C GLU A 204 14.30 -2.01 -0.61
N GLU A 205 13.36 -2.47 -1.43
CA GLU A 205 12.95 -3.88 -1.45
C GLU A 205 14.07 -4.81 -1.99
N PRO A 206 13.96 -6.14 -1.90
CA PRO A 206 14.97 -7.05 -2.44
C PRO A 206 15.21 -6.78 -3.93
N LEU A 207 16.48 -6.70 -4.33
CA LEU A 207 16.97 -6.35 -5.68
C LEU A 207 16.84 -4.87 -6.07
N ALA A 208 16.19 -4.05 -5.24
CA ALA A 208 16.00 -2.63 -5.51
C ALA A 208 17.30 -1.81 -5.38
N PRO A 209 17.40 -0.67 -6.08
CA PRO A 209 18.66 0.06 -6.23
C PRO A 209 19.23 0.56 -4.89
N ASN A 210 18.38 0.82 -3.90
CA ASN A 210 18.77 1.35 -2.59
C ASN A 210 18.55 0.36 -1.45
N ASN A 211 18.53 -0.95 -1.74
CA ASN A 211 18.38 -1.97 -0.70
C ASN A 211 19.48 -1.87 0.39
N PRO A 212 19.13 -1.71 1.68
CA PRO A 212 20.10 -1.57 2.78
C PRO A 212 20.71 -2.90 3.26
N LYS A 213 20.25 -4.03 2.75
CA LYS A 213 20.63 -5.38 3.20
C LYS A 213 21.67 -6.03 2.28
N GLY A 214 22.21 -5.28 1.32
CA GLY A 214 23.21 -5.78 0.37
C GLY A 214 22.63 -6.59 -0.80
N PHE A 215 21.30 -6.74 -0.87
CA PHE A 215 20.62 -7.42 -1.99
C PHE A 215 20.25 -6.44 -3.10
N ALA A 216 21.06 -5.41 -3.37
CA ALA A 216 20.82 -4.45 -4.46
C ALA A 216 21.32 -5.01 -5.80
N GLY A 217 20.82 -4.48 -6.92
CA GLY A 217 21.41 -4.82 -8.23
C GLY A 217 20.52 -4.63 -9.45
N LYS A 218 19.26 -4.21 -9.28
CA LYS A 218 18.33 -3.97 -10.39
C LYS A 218 17.72 -2.58 -10.28
N ALA A 219 17.40 -2.01 -11.44
CA ALA A 219 16.62 -0.79 -11.52
C ALA A 219 15.13 -1.09 -11.27
N LEU A 220 14.38 -0.09 -10.81
CA LEU A 220 12.93 -0.21 -10.64
C LEU A 220 12.26 -0.55 -11.98
N GLY A 221 11.23 -1.38 -11.94
CA GLY A 221 10.52 -1.87 -13.13
C GLY A 221 11.15 -3.08 -13.82
N GLN A 222 12.36 -3.49 -13.45
CA GLN A 222 12.95 -4.76 -13.92
C GLN A 222 12.31 -5.98 -13.22
N PRO A 223 12.41 -7.20 -13.78
CA PRO A 223 11.91 -8.40 -13.11
C PRO A 223 12.56 -8.63 -11.73
N GLY A 224 11.75 -8.77 -10.69
CA GLY A 224 12.19 -9.00 -9.31
C GLY A 224 12.53 -10.46 -9.01
N LEU A 225 12.49 -10.82 -7.72
CA LEU A 225 12.76 -12.19 -7.25
C LEU A 225 11.78 -13.19 -7.86
N LYS A 226 10.51 -12.80 -7.98
CA LYS A 226 9.51 -13.53 -8.77
C LYS A 226 9.40 -12.84 -10.12
N ARG A 227 9.60 -13.60 -11.21
CA ARG A 227 9.63 -13.05 -12.58
C ARG A 227 8.38 -12.25 -12.96
N SER A 228 7.24 -12.55 -12.34
CA SER A 228 5.96 -11.88 -12.56
C SER A 228 5.76 -10.58 -11.77
N VAL A 229 6.64 -10.27 -10.81
CA VAL A 229 6.61 -9.09 -9.96
C VAL A 229 7.85 -8.26 -10.24
N ARG A 230 7.69 -7.00 -10.65
CA ARG A 230 8.85 -6.13 -10.90
C ARG A 230 9.38 -5.54 -9.59
N VAL A 231 10.66 -5.18 -9.62
CA VAL A 231 11.31 -4.45 -8.53
C VAL A 231 10.62 -3.10 -8.34
N GLY A 232 10.24 -2.80 -7.11
CA GLY A 232 9.49 -1.62 -6.68
C GLY A 232 7.99 -1.81 -6.61
N GLU A 233 7.46 -2.96 -7.03
CA GLU A 233 6.00 -3.17 -7.07
C GLU A 233 5.42 -3.77 -5.79
N THR A 234 6.25 -4.24 -4.84
CA THR A 234 5.73 -4.98 -3.69
C THR A 234 4.86 -4.10 -2.79
N GLY A 235 5.24 -2.83 -2.59
CA GLY A 235 4.48 -1.86 -1.79
C GLY A 235 3.08 -1.60 -2.35
N PHE A 236 2.93 -1.48 -3.68
CA PHE A 236 1.60 -1.28 -4.30
C PHE A 236 0.67 -2.46 -4.02
N ARG A 237 1.21 -3.68 -4.06
CA ARG A 237 0.41 -4.87 -3.76
C ARG A 237 -0.05 -4.90 -2.30
N GLU A 238 0.73 -4.37 -1.36
CA GLU A 238 0.33 -4.33 0.06
C GLU A 238 -0.88 -3.42 0.25
N VAL A 239 -0.89 -2.27 -0.45
CA VAL A 239 -2.04 -1.38 -0.49
C VAL A 239 -3.25 -2.06 -1.15
N ALA A 240 -3.04 -2.79 -2.25
CA ALA A 240 -4.10 -3.54 -2.91
C ALA A 240 -4.75 -4.58 -2.00
N ALA A 241 -3.95 -5.30 -1.22
CA ALA A 241 -4.45 -6.28 -0.25
C ALA A 241 -5.38 -5.63 0.79
N TYR A 242 -5.04 -4.43 1.28
CA TYR A 242 -5.91 -3.68 2.18
C TYR A 242 -7.19 -3.17 1.49
N LEU A 243 -7.07 -2.65 0.27
CA LEU A 243 -8.22 -2.13 -0.48
C LEU A 243 -9.23 -3.22 -0.83
N LEU A 244 -8.76 -4.44 -1.13
CA LEU A 244 -9.59 -5.61 -1.41
C LEU A 244 -10.13 -6.31 -0.15
N ASP A 245 -9.58 -6.02 1.03
CA ASP A 245 -10.07 -6.57 2.31
C ASP A 245 -11.30 -5.81 2.83
N HIS A 246 -12.42 -5.97 2.11
CA HIS A 246 -13.68 -5.29 2.42
C HIS A 246 -14.18 -5.65 3.83
N GLY A 247 -14.47 -4.61 4.61
CA GLY A 247 -14.96 -4.77 5.99
C GLY A 247 -13.95 -5.42 6.94
N SER A 248 -12.65 -5.42 6.59
CA SER A 248 -11.58 -6.06 7.37
C SER A 248 -11.83 -7.55 7.61
N PHE A 249 -12.34 -8.24 6.58
CA PHE A 249 -12.70 -9.66 6.64
C PHE A 249 -11.49 -10.56 6.89
N ALA A 250 -10.45 -10.41 6.09
CA ALA A 250 -9.18 -11.08 6.26
C ALA A 250 -8.32 -10.42 7.33
N ARG A 251 -8.66 -9.21 7.81
CA ARG A 251 -7.93 -8.45 8.85
C ARG A 251 -6.56 -7.96 8.40
N VAL A 252 -6.47 -7.51 7.15
CA VAL A 252 -5.30 -6.77 6.66
C VAL A 252 -5.26 -5.41 7.37
N PRO A 253 -4.15 -5.04 8.03
CA PRO A 253 -4.04 -3.74 8.67
C PRO A 253 -4.19 -2.60 7.64
N PRO A 254 -4.80 -1.47 8.02
CA PRO A 254 -4.84 -0.27 7.19
C PRO A 254 -3.49 0.03 6.55
N THR A 255 -3.49 0.13 5.23
CA THR A 255 -2.26 0.34 4.43
C THR A 255 -2.52 1.37 3.34
N ALA A 256 -1.63 2.34 3.19
CA ALA A 256 -1.71 3.35 2.14
C ALA A 256 -0.36 3.52 1.46
N LEU A 257 -0.38 4.10 0.26
CA LEU A 257 0.83 4.53 -0.43
C LEU A 257 1.15 5.96 0.01
N VAL A 258 2.41 6.25 0.30
CA VAL A 258 2.86 7.59 0.71
C VAL A 258 4.14 7.97 -0.01
N LYS A 259 4.32 9.27 -0.23
CA LYS A 259 5.62 9.89 -0.47
C LYS A 259 6.12 10.40 0.87
N ILE A 260 7.36 10.04 1.23
CA ILE A 260 7.87 10.28 2.56
C ILE A 260 9.30 10.79 2.49
N THR A 261 9.61 11.82 3.27
CA THR A 261 10.88 12.55 3.21
C THR A 261 11.54 12.52 4.57
N HIS A 262 12.64 11.77 4.70
CA HIS A 262 13.36 11.63 5.96
C HIS A 262 14.84 11.25 5.72
N PRO A 263 15.80 11.68 6.54
CA PRO A 263 17.21 11.33 6.38
C PRO A 263 17.57 9.90 6.82
N VAL A 264 16.63 9.15 7.39
CA VAL A 264 16.87 7.76 7.86
C VAL A 264 16.94 6.77 6.69
N PHE A 265 16.36 7.14 5.55
CA PHE A 265 16.26 6.23 4.42
C PHE A 265 17.61 5.99 3.76
N HIS A 266 17.76 4.78 3.25
CA HIS A 266 19.02 4.33 2.68
C HIS A 266 19.15 4.76 1.22
N VAL A 267 20.32 5.21 0.79
CA VAL A 267 20.63 5.50 -0.62
C VAL A 267 22.00 4.94 -0.93
N ASN A 268 22.08 4.10 -1.97
CA ASN A 268 23.36 3.62 -2.47
C ASN A 268 24.00 4.72 -3.32
N VAL A 269 24.96 5.44 -2.76
CA VAL A 269 25.74 6.43 -3.51
C VAL A 269 26.73 5.66 -4.39
N GLY A 270 26.54 5.71 -5.70
CA GLY A 270 27.50 5.18 -6.67
C GLY A 270 28.86 5.85 -6.47
N MET A 271 29.95 5.07 -6.49
CA MET A 271 31.32 5.57 -6.35
C MET A 271 31.66 6.59 -7.44
N SER A 272 31.42 7.87 -7.16
CA SER A 272 31.99 9.00 -7.89
C SER A 272 32.18 10.19 -6.95
N GLY A 273 33.43 10.30 -6.48
CA GLY A 273 34.16 11.56 -6.32
C GLY A 273 33.65 12.61 -5.32
N GLY A 274 34.44 12.83 -4.26
CA GLY A 274 34.80 14.19 -3.87
C GLY A 274 34.19 14.76 -2.59
N ASN A 275 35.03 14.72 -1.56
CA ASN A 275 35.15 15.61 -0.41
C ASN A 275 34.04 15.62 0.65
N THR A 276 34.50 15.28 1.86
CA THR A 276 34.19 15.86 3.17
C THR A 276 33.62 17.29 3.08
N CYS A 277 32.32 17.39 2.89
CA CYS A 277 31.54 18.59 3.19
C CYS A 277 30.38 18.16 4.08
N SER A 278 30.46 18.54 5.36
CA SER A 278 29.37 18.81 6.29
C SER A 278 28.10 17.95 6.09
N ARG A 279 27.94 16.89 6.90
CA ARG A 279 26.69 16.13 7.08
C ARG A 279 25.55 17.05 7.55
N LYS A 280 24.98 17.89 6.67
CA LYS A 280 23.55 18.17 6.77
C LYS A 280 22.88 16.83 6.49
N ARG A 281 22.07 16.33 7.43
CA ARG A 281 21.24 15.13 7.25
C ARG A 281 20.36 15.39 6.02
N GLN A 282 20.81 14.97 4.84
CA GLN A 282 20.07 15.20 3.60
C GLN A 282 18.77 14.39 3.70
N CYS A 283 17.63 15.07 3.70
CA CYS A 283 16.35 14.40 3.74
C CYS A 283 16.12 13.74 2.38
N ILE A 284 15.74 12.46 2.35
CA ILE A 284 15.55 11.73 1.09
C ILE A 284 14.06 11.43 0.95
N SER A 285 13.51 11.77 -0.21
CA SER A 285 12.12 11.48 -0.59
C SER A 285 12.01 10.09 -1.19
N LYS A 286 11.03 9.30 -0.73
CA LYS A 286 10.77 7.93 -1.19
C LYS A 286 9.27 7.66 -1.32
N ILE A 287 8.90 6.78 -2.24
CA ILE A 287 7.55 6.19 -2.28
C ILE A 287 7.60 4.93 -1.42
N ALA A 288 6.60 4.76 -0.55
CA ALA A 288 6.57 3.65 0.39
C ALA A 288 5.13 3.16 0.65
N SER A 289 4.99 1.88 0.98
CA SER A 289 3.79 1.42 1.68
C SER A 289 3.87 1.85 3.15
N PHE A 290 2.76 2.39 3.66
CA PHE A 290 2.58 2.84 5.05
C PHE A 290 1.47 2.01 5.67
N GLN A 291 1.85 1.00 6.45
CA GLN A 291 0.92 0.05 7.07
C GLN A 291 0.83 0.32 8.56
N GLN A 292 -0.39 0.31 9.11
CA GLN A 292 -0.60 0.39 10.55
C GLN A 292 0.16 -0.74 11.27
N PHE A 293 0.94 -0.37 12.27
CA PHE A 293 1.57 -1.33 13.17
C PHE A 293 0.49 -1.88 14.10
N ILE A 294 0.38 -3.20 14.11
CA ILE A 294 -0.51 -3.90 15.02
C ILE A 294 0.35 -4.57 16.09
N PRO A 295 0.20 -4.19 17.38
CA PRO A 295 0.83 -4.90 18.49
C PRO A 295 0.48 -6.39 18.43
N HIS A 296 1.48 -7.25 18.54
CA HIS A 296 1.33 -8.70 18.50
C HIS A 296 2.40 -9.31 19.40
N ASP A 297 2.16 -10.53 19.86
CA ASP A 297 3.06 -11.20 20.79
C ASP A 297 4.08 -12.07 20.06
N PHE A 298 3.65 -12.72 18.98
CA PHE A 298 4.46 -13.60 18.15
C PHE A 298 3.85 -13.75 16.76
N ASP A 299 4.61 -14.32 15.83
CA ASP A 299 4.08 -14.76 14.53
C ASP A 299 3.60 -16.22 14.60
N ALA A 300 2.95 -16.70 13.54
CA ALA A 300 2.36 -18.04 13.53
C ALA A 300 3.37 -19.18 13.56
N SER A 301 4.68 -18.94 13.37
CA SER A 301 5.69 -20.00 13.45
C SER A 301 5.84 -20.55 14.87
N ASP A 302 5.61 -19.70 15.87
CA ASP A 302 5.59 -20.05 17.28
C ASP A 302 4.21 -20.59 17.73
N TYR A 303 3.28 -20.83 16.79
CA TYR A 303 1.90 -21.19 17.09
C TYR A 303 1.46 -22.49 16.40
N GLY A 304 0.88 -23.42 17.18
CA GLY A 304 0.40 -24.70 16.66
C GLY A 304 -0.81 -24.56 15.73
N THR A 305 -0.81 -25.30 14.62
CA THR A 305 -1.87 -25.25 13.58
C THR A 305 -3.27 -25.52 14.14
N SER A 306 -3.39 -26.38 15.15
CA SER A 306 -4.65 -26.72 15.84
C SER A 306 -5.29 -25.55 16.59
N SER A 307 -4.54 -24.48 16.82
CA SER A 307 -4.99 -23.33 17.62
C SER A 307 -5.56 -22.19 16.77
N PHE A 308 -5.56 -22.32 15.44
CA PHE A 308 -6.21 -21.40 14.52
C PHE A 308 -7.68 -21.77 14.31
N SER A 309 -8.56 -20.75 14.28
CA SER A 309 -9.95 -20.98 13.86
C SER A 309 -9.99 -21.27 12.36
N VAL A 310 -10.67 -22.35 12.00
CA VAL A 310 -10.92 -22.72 10.59
C VAL A 310 -11.54 -21.54 9.83
N SER A 311 -12.52 -20.86 10.43
CA SER A 311 -13.18 -19.71 9.79
C SER A 311 -12.17 -18.64 9.40
N ALA A 312 -11.20 -18.34 10.24
CA ALA A 312 -10.26 -17.27 9.97
C ALA A 312 -9.17 -17.63 8.98
N ILE A 313 -8.69 -18.86 9.03
CA ILE A 313 -7.80 -19.39 7.99
C ILE A 313 -8.49 -19.34 6.64
N HIS A 314 -9.79 -19.66 6.57
CA HIS A 314 -10.57 -19.49 5.34
C HIS A 314 -10.62 -18.03 4.89
N ARG A 315 -10.84 -17.05 5.78
CA ARG A 315 -10.84 -15.63 5.39
C ARG A 315 -9.51 -15.18 4.79
N ILE A 316 -8.41 -15.59 5.42
CA ILE A 316 -7.05 -15.32 4.93
C ILE A 316 -6.82 -15.99 3.58
N GLY A 317 -7.14 -17.28 3.47
CA GLY A 317 -6.96 -18.05 2.24
C GLY A 317 -7.77 -17.52 1.07
N MET A 318 -9.01 -17.05 1.33
CA MET A 318 -9.84 -16.43 0.29
C MET A 318 -9.19 -15.16 -0.28
N LEU A 319 -8.69 -14.28 0.58
CA LEU A 319 -7.98 -13.08 0.12
C LEU A 319 -6.69 -13.46 -0.63
N ASP A 320 -5.91 -14.40 -0.09
CA ASP A 320 -4.65 -14.85 -0.70
C ASP A 320 -4.88 -15.44 -2.10
N VAL A 321 -5.95 -16.21 -2.30
CA VAL A 321 -6.33 -16.71 -3.63
C VAL A 321 -6.72 -15.56 -4.55
N GLN A 322 -7.55 -14.61 -4.07
CA GLN A 322 -8.02 -13.47 -4.86
C GLN A 322 -6.88 -12.61 -5.40
N ILE A 323 -5.83 -12.39 -4.60
CA ILE A 323 -4.69 -11.55 -4.97
C ILE A 323 -3.48 -12.34 -5.48
N LEU A 324 -3.60 -13.66 -5.57
CA LEU A 324 -2.51 -14.60 -5.86
C LEU A 324 -1.29 -14.33 -4.99
N ASN A 325 -1.49 -14.29 -3.67
CA ASN A 325 -0.42 -14.11 -2.72
C ASN A 325 0.52 -15.32 -2.79
N THR A 326 1.69 -15.11 -3.38
CA THR A 326 2.69 -16.15 -3.61
C THR A 326 3.64 -16.34 -2.42
N ASP A 327 3.43 -15.62 -1.32
CA ASP A 327 4.40 -15.48 -0.23
C ASP A 327 3.77 -15.58 1.15
N ARG A 328 2.58 -16.21 1.26
CA ARG A 328 1.99 -16.52 2.55
C ARG A 328 2.81 -17.60 3.27
N HIS A 329 3.35 -17.25 4.43
CA HIS A 329 4.01 -18.18 5.36
C HIS A 329 3.70 -17.81 6.81
N ALA A 330 4.10 -18.65 7.77
CA ALA A 330 3.79 -18.47 9.19
C ALA A 330 4.29 -17.12 9.74
N GLY A 331 5.50 -16.71 9.37
CA GLY A 331 6.04 -15.37 9.72
C GLY A 331 5.25 -14.16 9.20
N ASN A 332 4.25 -14.34 8.33
CA ASN A 332 3.37 -13.27 7.83
C ASN A 332 1.99 -13.26 8.51
N LEU A 333 1.79 -14.10 9.53
CA LEU A 333 0.57 -14.14 10.32
C LEU A 333 0.91 -13.72 11.74
N LEU A 334 0.37 -12.59 12.16
CA LEU A 334 0.62 -12.02 13.48
C LEU A 334 -0.41 -12.56 14.46
N VAL A 335 0.02 -13.01 15.64
CA VAL A 335 -0.88 -13.53 16.67
C VAL A 335 -0.81 -12.63 17.90
N ARG A 336 -2.00 -12.26 18.40
CA ARG A 336 -2.17 -11.58 19.68
C ARG A 336 -2.94 -12.47 20.65
N LYS A 337 -2.36 -12.67 21.84
CA LYS A 337 -3.01 -13.27 23.00
C LYS A 337 -3.91 -12.24 23.64
N ILE A 338 -5.20 -12.56 23.75
CA ILE A 338 -6.13 -11.75 24.54
C ILE A 338 -6.06 -12.27 25.97
N GLU A 339 -5.53 -11.47 26.89
CA GLU A 339 -5.63 -11.74 28.33
C GLU A 339 -6.94 -11.14 28.83
N THR A 340 -7.97 -11.97 29.04
CA THR A 340 -9.18 -11.52 29.72
C THR A 340 -8.99 -11.63 31.23
N GLY A 341 -8.94 -10.47 31.91
CA GLY A 341 -8.80 -10.36 33.36
C GLY A 341 -9.91 -11.03 34.19
N ASP A 342 -11.00 -11.50 33.57
CA ASP A 342 -12.16 -12.10 34.25
C ASP A 342 -12.44 -13.56 33.88
N GLY A 343 -11.53 -14.26 33.18
CA GLY A 343 -11.78 -15.66 32.77
C GLY A 343 -12.99 -15.88 31.85
N ARG A 344 -13.67 -14.81 31.44
CA ARG A 344 -14.71 -14.82 30.40
C ARG A 344 -14.05 -14.66 29.04
N LEU A 345 -14.43 -15.53 28.11
CA LEU A 345 -14.03 -15.45 26.71
C LEU A 345 -14.52 -14.13 26.11
N ALA A 346 -13.62 -13.38 25.48
CA ALA A 346 -14.01 -12.32 24.56
C ALA A 346 -14.56 -13.00 23.30
N SER A 347 -15.81 -13.47 23.35
CA SER A 347 -16.51 -13.95 22.16
C SER A 347 -16.42 -12.85 21.11
N ASP A 348 -15.72 -13.18 20.02
CA ASP A 348 -15.50 -12.32 18.87
C ASP A 348 -16.86 -11.78 18.45
N ARG A 349 -17.15 -10.51 18.76
CA ARG A 349 -18.47 -9.89 18.52
C ARG A 349 -18.83 -9.92 17.03
N PHE A 350 -17.86 -10.22 16.16
CA PHE A 350 -18.00 -10.28 14.71
C PHE A 350 -18.26 -11.68 14.15
N LEU A 351 -18.17 -12.77 14.95
CA LEU A 351 -18.40 -14.14 14.46
C LEU A 351 -19.86 -14.44 14.06
N LYS A 352 -20.80 -13.50 14.32
CA LYS A 352 -22.23 -13.64 13.96
C LYS A 352 -22.58 -13.17 12.55
N ARG A 353 -21.61 -12.73 11.72
CA ARG A 353 -21.89 -12.47 10.31
C ARG A 353 -21.91 -13.79 9.55
N SER A 354 -23.13 -14.25 9.25
CA SER A 354 -23.42 -15.42 8.42
C SER A 354 -22.55 -15.46 7.15
N TRP A 355 -22.07 -16.65 6.78
CA TRP A 355 -21.36 -16.97 5.53
C TRP A 355 -22.14 -16.58 4.25
N SER A 356 -23.40 -16.14 4.39
CA SER A 356 -24.27 -15.71 3.30
C SER A 356 -23.82 -14.41 2.60
N THR A 357 -22.81 -13.70 3.11
CA THR A 357 -22.20 -12.54 2.43
C THR A 357 -20.70 -12.72 2.34
N LEU A 358 -20.24 -13.52 1.37
CA LEU A 358 -18.84 -13.50 0.96
C LEU A 358 -18.50 -12.08 0.47
N PRO A 359 -17.42 -11.45 0.96
CA PRO A 359 -17.06 -10.06 0.63
C PRO A 359 -16.42 -9.90 -0.76
N ILE A 360 -16.58 -10.90 -1.65
CA ILE A 360 -16.30 -10.76 -3.07
C ILE A 360 -17.44 -9.91 -3.64
N SER A 361 -17.38 -8.61 -3.32
CA SER A 361 -18.55 -7.74 -3.36
C SER A 361 -18.84 -7.22 -4.76
N ASP A 362 -17.85 -7.10 -5.64
CA ASP A 362 -18.01 -6.89 -7.09
C ASP A 362 -16.59 -6.84 -7.74
N PRO A 363 -16.19 -7.86 -8.52
CA PRO A 363 -14.85 -7.94 -9.13
C PRO A 363 -14.57 -6.86 -10.17
N ALA A 364 -15.60 -6.41 -10.89
CA ALA A 364 -15.46 -5.34 -11.86
C ALA A 364 -15.19 -4.03 -11.11
N ARG A 365 -15.95 -3.77 -10.05
CA ARG A 365 -15.73 -2.62 -9.16
C ARG A 365 -14.37 -2.67 -8.48
N ASP A 366 -13.93 -3.84 -8.00
CA ASP A 366 -12.61 -4.01 -7.38
C ASP A 366 -11.49 -3.74 -8.39
N SER A 367 -11.62 -4.24 -9.61
CA SER A 367 -10.66 -3.98 -10.70
C SER A 367 -10.61 -2.50 -11.06
N ASP A 368 -11.76 -1.84 -11.21
CA ASP A 368 -11.83 -0.41 -11.55
C ASP A 368 -11.32 0.49 -10.42
N MET A 369 -11.61 0.12 -9.17
CA MET A 369 -11.03 0.76 -7.99
C MET A 369 -9.51 0.63 -8.02
N LEU A 370 -8.96 -0.58 -8.19
CA LEU A 370 -7.51 -0.77 -8.22
C LEU A 370 -6.84 -0.05 -9.40
N ARG A 371 -7.48 -0.03 -10.58
CA ARG A 371 -7.00 0.73 -11.75
C ARG A 371 -6.89 2.23 -11.44
N THR A 372 -7.84 2.75 -10.66
CA THR A 372 -7.88 4.17 -10.27
C THR A 372 -6.90 4.49 -9.14
N GLU A 373 -6.82 3.63 -8.13
CA GLU A 373 -6.07 3.87 -6.89
C GLU A 373 -4.59 3.51 -7.01
N LEU A 374 -4.30 2.45 -7.76
CA LEU A 374 -2.99 1.84 -7.88
C LEU A 374 -2.71 1.56 -9.36
N PRO A 375 -2.58 2.61 -10.19
CA PRO A 375 -2.36 2.48 -11.63
C PRO A 375 -1.07 1.71 -11.97
N MET A 376 -0.14 1.61 -11.02
CA MET A 376 1.07 0.79 -11.12
C MET A 376 0.81 -0.73 -11.09
N ILE A 377 -0.39 -1.17 -10.70
CA ILE A 377 -0.78 -2.57 -10.80
C ILE A 377 -1.05 -2.91 -12.26
N ARG A 378 -0.33 -3.93 -12.74
CA ARG A 378 -0.42 -4.41 -14.12
C ARG A 378 -1.83 -4.84 -14.47
N GLU A 379 -2.24 -4.56 -15.71
CA GLU A 379 -3.57 -4.90 -16.22
C GLU A 379 -3.83 -6.42 -16.19
N ALA A 380 -2.78 -7.23 -16.34
CA ALA A 380 -2.86 -8.68 -16.19
C ALA A 380 -3.32 -9.12 -14.78
N CYS A 381 -2.89 -8.41 -13.72
CA CYS A 381 -3.34 -8.68 -12.36
C CYS A 381 -4.80 -8.28 -12.16
N LEU A 382 -5.24 -7.16 -12.74
CA LEU A 382 -6.63 -6.72 -12.71
C LEU A 382 -7.57 -7.72 -13.41
N ARG A 383 -7.15 -8.22 -14.58
CA ARG A 383 -7.88 -9.28 -15.30
C ARG A 383 -8.02 -10.57 -14.49
N LEU A 384 -7.02 -10.94 -13.70
CA LEU A 384 -7.08 -12.12 -12.83
C LEU A 384 -8.10 -11.93 -11.71
N VAL A 385 -8.13 -10.77 -11.05
CA VAL A 385 -9.16 -10.43 -10.05
C VAL A 385 -10.55 -10.56 -10.65
N HIS A 386 -10.73 -10.05 -11.87
CA HIS A 386 -11.98 -10.17 -12.61
C HIS A 386 -12.35 -11.64 -12.94
N HIS A 387 -11.40 -12.44 -13.43
CA HIS A 387 -11.64 -13.84 -13.86
C HIS A 387 -11.88 -14.82 -12.70
N LEU A 388 -11.08 -14.74 -11.63
CA LEU A 388 -11.19 -15.65 -10.48
C LEU A 388 -12.59 -15.60 -9.86
N SER A 389 -13.25 -14.45 -9.94
CA SER A 389 -14.60 -14.32 -9.42
C SER A 389 -15.70 -14.72 -10.41
N GLN A 390 -15.50 -14.61 -11.73
CA GLN A 390 -16.47 -15.18 -12.68
C GLN A 390 -16.51 -16.71 -12.60
N GLY A 391 -15.36 -17.32 -12.29
CA GLY A 391 -15.29 -18.74 -11.92
C GLY A 391 -16.16 -19.07 -10.70
N SER A 392 -16.19 -18.20 -9.68
CA SER A 392 -17.04 -18.37 -8.50
C SER A 392 -18.54 -18.32 -8.84
N SER A 393 -18.97 -17.48 -9.78
CA SER A 393 -20.36 -17.45 -10.26
C SER A 393 -20.74 -18.73 -11.02
N LYS A 394 -19.83 -19.26 -11.86
CA LYS A 394 -20.03 -20.55 -12.54
C LYS A 394 -20.00 -21.73 -11.56
N VAL A 395 -19.13 -21.71 -10.55
CA VAL A 395 -19.07 -22.72 -9.50
C VAL A 395 -20.30 -22.62 -8.58
N ARG A 396 -20.80 -21.42 -8.26
CA ARG A 396 -22.11 -21.25 -7.58
C ARG A 396 -23.28 -21.74 -8.42
N ALA A 397 -23.24 -21.55 -9.74
CA ALA A 397 -24.26 -22.08 -10.63
C ALA A 397 -24.20 -23.61 -10.72
N LEU A 398 -22.99 -24.19 -10.71
CA LEU A 398 -22.76 -25.64 -10.70
C LEU A 398 -23.10 -26.30 -9.35
N LEU A 399 -22.84 -25.62 -8.23
CA LEU A 399 -23.19 -26.07 -6.87
C LEU A 399 -24.61 -25.70 -6.44
N GLY A 400 -25.32 -24.92 -7.27
CA GLY A 400 -26.71 -24.50 -7.08
C GLY A 400 -27.71 -25.27 -7.95
N GLY A 401 -27.25 -26.27 -8.70
CA GLY A 401 -28.11 -27.23 -9.39
C GLY A 401 -28.42 -28.41 -8.49
N ASP A 402 -29.71 -28.52 -8.13
CA ASP A 402 -30.42 -29.60 -7.44
C ASP A 402 -30.24 -29.73 -5.90
N ARG A 403 -31.20 -29.09 -5.20
CA ARG A 403 -31.81 -29.61 -3.97
C ARG A 403 -32.80 -30.71 -4.31
#